data_AF-A0A2A4KR16-F1
#
_entry.id   AF-A0A2A4KR16-F1
#
_cell.length_a   1.000
_cell.length_b   1.000
_cell.length_c   1.000
_cell.angle_alpha   90.00
_cell.angle_beta   90.00
_cell.angle_gamma   90.00
#
_symmetry.space_group_name_H-M   'P 1'
#
loop_
_entity.id
_entity.type
_entity.pdbx_description
1 polymer ?
#
loop_
_entity_poly.entity_id
_entity_poly.type
_entity_poly.pdbx_seq_one_letter_code
_entity_poly.pdbx_strand_id
1 'polypeptide(L)'
;MRSSADSTRTKGTSPRSGPRTHPSRRTRRACRSGRSTPSIGTMPPRSCLAADSTPRTLLAACTSSARANTLARRVTMNSQTHDKTLAKIRAILAKAEDPAASPEEAQAYFAKAADLMSKYGIERAMLAEKAPETDKPAQRVLYIKGTYLLDRTFLLGSIVKALGGQSIRWRVYDRESGKYVQKFKMYGYESMLERAEMLYTSLLLQAFNGMKQGRPQPGESTTSYRKAWLTGFRYAVKKRLERAEQVAVEEADLTLPGGSASTALVLAQREDTIRAIFTAQHPKVRPAAKRNLRGSGWRDGDLAGQRADLGSKRLNDARKSALAS
;
A
#
# COMPACT_ATOMS: atom_id res chain seq x y z
N MET A 1 63.43 12.27 34.79
CA MET A 1 63.75 10.84 34.62
C MET A 1 63.86 10.54 33.13
N ARG A 2 64.94 9.88 32.72
CA ARG A 2 65.38 9.64 31.33
C ARG A 2 64.69 8.41 30.71
N SER A 3 64.90 8.27 29.39
CA SER A 3 64.78 7.09 28.51
C SER A 3 63.47 7.00 27.70
N SER A 4 63.41 7.31 26.39
CA SER A 4 64.07 6.78 25.17
C SER A 4 63.68 5.35 24.76
N ALA A 5 63.07 5.30 23.55
CA ALA A 5 63.08 4.30 22.47
C ALA A 5 62.58 2.86 22.73
N ASP A 6 61.69 2.33 21.87
CA ASP A 6 62.11 1.59 20.68
C ASP A 6 60.94 1.28 19.71
N SER A 7 61.29 1.19 18.43
CA SER A 7 60.45 0.98 17.25
C SER A 7 60.63 -0.44 16.74
N THR A 8 59.57 -1.19 16.43
CA THR A 8 59.67 -2.25 15.41
C THR A 8 58.48 -2.28 14.45
N ARG A 9 58.88 -2.31 13.18
CA ARG A 9 58.11 -2.27 11.94
C ARG A 9 58.20 -3.67 11.32
N THR A 10 57.08 -4.28 10.98
CA THR A 10 57.07 -5.49 10.15
C THR A 10 56.16 -5.30 8.93
N LYS A 11 56.80 -5.34 7.76
CA LYS A 11 56.20 -5.46 6.43
C LYS A 11 55.97 -6.95 6.13
N GLY A 12 54.88 -7.29 5.45
CA GLY A 12 54.70 -8.61 4.82
C GLY A 12 53.58 -8.59 3.77
N THR A 13 53.86 -8.19 2.52
CA THR A 13 53.89 -9.02 1.28
C THR A 13 52.55 -9.60 0.80
N SER A 14 52.08 -9.08 -0.35
CA SER A 14 51.10 -9.72 -1.25
C SER A 14 51.74 -10.80 -2.13
N PRO A 15 50.92 -11.70 -2.70
CA PRO A 15 50.96 -11.94 -4.16
C PRO A 15 49.55 -12.00 -4.78
N ARG A 16 49.27 -11.24 -5.85
CA ARG A 16 49.36 -11.58 -7.29
C ARG A 16 48.40 -12.68 -7.80
N SER A 17 47.27 -12.21 -8.36
CA SER A 17 46.67 -12.52 -9.68
C SER A 17 46.84 -13.91 -10.32
N GLY A 18 45.71 -14.51 -10.71
CA GLY A 18 45.57 -15.49 -11.80
C GLY A 18 44.16 -15.39 -12.43
N PRO A 19 44.02 -15.32 -13.78
CA PRO A 19 42.72 -15.20 -14.45
C PRO A 19 42.31 -16.47 -15.23
N ARG A 20 41.07 -16.43 -15.76
CA ARG A 20 40.44 -17.23 -16.84
C ARG A 20 39.61 -18.44 -16.37
N THR A 21 38.32 -18.47 -16.75
CA THR A 21 37.85 -19.16 -17.97
C THR A 21 36.33 -18.98 -18.15
N HIS A 22 35.91 -18.58 -19.35
CA HIS A 22 34.56 -18.73 -19.90
C HIS A 22 34.45 -20.07 -20.65
N PRO A 23 33.27 -20.71 -20.64
CA PRO A 23 32.76 -21.39 -21.84
C PRO A 23 31.34 -20.86 -22.16
N SER A 24 31.15 -20.20 -23.30
CA SER A 24 30.86 -20.75 -24.63
C SER A 24 29.40 -21.16 -24.84
N ARG A 25 28.77 -20.42 -25.76
CA ARG A 25 27.49 -20.63 -26.42
C ARG A 25 27.22 -22.10 -26.77
N ARG A 26 25.97 -22.53 -26.60
CA ARG A 26 25.34 -23.52 -27.49
C ARG A 26 24.17 -22.87 -28.22
N THR A 27 24.25 -22.98 -29.54
CA THR A 27 23.27 -22.57 -30.54
C THR A 27 22.52 -23.78 -31.10
N ARG A 28 21.32 -23.51 -31.66
CA ARG A 28 20.49 -24.36 -32.55
C ARG A 28 19.74 -25.48 -31.80
N ARG A 29 18.44 -25.73 -32.05
CA ARG A 29 17.86 -26.02 -33.37
C ARG A 29 16.32 -25.86 -33.34
N ALA A 30 15.76 -25.42 -34.46
CA ALA A 30 14.32 -25.41 -34.75
C ALA A 30 13.88 -26.77 -35.35
N CYS A 31 12.61 -27.14 -35.12
CA CYS A 31 11.74 -28.03 -35.94
C CYS A 31 10.30 -27.80 -35.41
N ARG A 32 9.43 -27.02 -36.06
CA ARG A 32 8.60 -27.29 -37.26
C ARG A 32 7.44 -28.27 -37.03
N SER A 33 6.23 -27.70 -37.16
CA SER A 33 4.97 -28.22 -37.73
C SER A 33 4.31 -29.49 -37.17
N GLY A 34 3.04 -29.33 -36.77
CA GLY A 34 2.03 -30.39 -36.74
C GLY A 34 0.62 -29.77 -36.67
N ARG A 35 -0.01 -29.62 -37.83
CA ARG A 35 -1.40 -29.16 -38.03
C ARG A 35 -2.21 -30.40 -38.39
N SER A 36 -3.35 -30.65 -37.73
CA SER A 36 -4.37 -31.59 -38.23
C SER A 36 -5.68 -31.45 -37.45
N THR A 37 -6.67 -30.84 -38.11
CA THR A 37 -8.12 -31.02 -37.93
C THR A 37 -8.60 -32.21 -38.78
N PRO A 38 -9.71 -32.87 -38.41
CA PRO A 38 -10.82 -33.02 -39.37
C PRO A 38 -12.23 -32.85 -38.70
N SER A 39 -13.14 -32.09 -39.31
CA SER A 39 -14.32 -32.48 -40.13
C SER A 39 -15.46 -33.15 -39.35
N ILE A 40 -16.59 -32.46 -39.13
CA ILE A 40 -17.84 -32.51 -39.93
C ILE A 40 -18.44 -33.92 -40.01
N GLY A 41 -19.58 -34.10 -39.33
CA GLY A 41 -20.47 -35.26 -39.43
C GLY A 41 -21.92 -34.82 -39.24
N THR A 42 -22.75 -35.19 -40.20
CA THR A 42 -24.08 -34.69 -40.57
C THR A 42 -25.21 -35.44 -39.84
N MET A 43 -26.32 -34.75 -39.51
CA MET A 43 -27.61 -35.33 -39.08
C MET A 43 -28.30 -36.14 -40.19
N PRO A 44 -29.26 -37.04 -39.87
CA PRO A 44 -30.68 -36.69 -40.10
C PRO A 44 -31.67 -37.27 -39.06
N PRO A 45 -32.99 -36.92 -39.17
CA PRO A 45 -33.97 -36.95 -38.07
C PRO A 45 -35.08 -38.00 -38.24
N ARG A 46 -35.88 -38.19 -37.17
CA ARG A 46 -37.29 -38.66 -37.06
C ARG A 46 -37.55 -38.98 -35.58
N SER A 47 -38.71 -38.81 -34.95
CA SER A 47 -40.04 -38.34 -35.32
C SER A 47 -40.84 -38.12 -34.03
N CYS A 48 -41.89 -37.33 -34.16
CA CYS A 48 -42.90 -36.92 -33.20
C CYS A 48 -43.46 -38.06 -32.32
N LEU A 49 -43.79 -37.75 -31.07
CA LEU A 49 -45.04 -38.17 -30.41
C LEU A 49 -45.36 -37.19 -29.27
N ALA A 50 -46.59 -36.69 -29.32
CA ALA A 50 -47.17 -35.74 -28.39
C ALA A 50 -47.53 -36.41 -27.05
N ALA A 51 -47.49 -35.64 -25.97
CA ALA A 51 -48.35 -35.84 -24.82
C ALA A 51 -48.56 -34.50 -24.11
N ASP A 52 -49.80 -34.05 -24.12
CA ASP A 52 -50.33 -32.94 -23.36
C ASP A 52 -50.07 -33.10 -21.85
N SER A 53 -49.61 -32.03 -21.21
CA SER A 53 -50.07 -31.63 -19.87
C SER A 53 -49.44 -30.29 -19.46
N THR A 54 -50.23 -29.23 -19.52
CA THR A 54 -50.14 -28.12 -18.56
C THR A 54 -51.42 -28.22 -17.71
N PRO A 55 -51.40 -27.85 -16.41
CA PRO A 55 -51.19 -26.45 -16.05
C PRO A 55 -50.43 -26.21 -14.73
N ARG A 56 -50.12 -24.93 -14.51
CA ARG A 56 -49.77 -24.28 -13.23
C ARG A 56 -48.37 -24.58 -12.66
N THR A 57 -47.41 -23.74 -13.05
CA THR A 57 -46.42 -23.20 -12.08
C THR A 57 -46.03 -21.77 -12.46
N LEU A 58 -46.95 -20.82 -12.31
CA LEU A 58 -46.65 -19.38 -12.26
C LEU A 58 -46.51 -18.96 -10.79
N LEU A 59 -45.45 -19.39 -10.10
CA LEU A 59 -45.12 -18.87 -8.77
C LEU A 59 -43.68 -19.20 -8.34
N ALA A 60 -42.70 -18.94 -9.20
CA ALA A 60 -41.29 -19.00 -8.83
C ALA A 60 -40.41 -17.88 -9.42
N ALA A 61 -41.01 -16.84 -10.03
CA ALA A 61 -40.26 -15.73 -10.63
C ALA A 61 -40.29 -14.41 -9.83
N CYS A 62 -41.13 -14.28 -8.79
CA CYS A 62 -41.23 -13.03 -8.02
C CYS A 62 -40.22 -12.91 -6.85
N THR A 63 -39.60 -14.00 -6.41
CA THR A 63 -38.66 -13.98 -5.28
C THR A 63 -37.24 -13.57 -5.68
N SER A 64 -36.83 -13.77 -6.95
CA SER A 64 -35.52 -13.28 -7.45
C SER A 64 -35.50 -11.76 -7.59
N SER A 65 -36.58 -11.18 -8.12
CA SER A 65 -36.77 -9.72 -8.25
C SER A 65 -36.79 -9.03 -6.89
N ALA A 66 -37.56 -9.52 -5.91
CA ALA A 66 -37.63 -8.92 -4.59
C ALA A 66 -36.30 -9.01 -3.82
N ARG A 67 -35.56 -10.14 -3.91
CA ARG A 67 -34.22 -10.27 -3.30
C ARG A 67 -33.18 -9.41 -4.00
N ALA A 68 -33.20 -9.32 -5.34
CA ALA A 68 -32.32 -8.44 -6.10
C ALA A 68 -32.58 -6.96 -5.79
N ASN A 69 -33.84 -6.55 -5.66
CA ASN A 69 -34.22 -5.18 -5.35
C ASN A 69 -33.90 -4.80 -3.88
N THR A 70 -33.99 -5.76 -2.96
CA THR A 70 -33.58 -5.58 -1.55
C THR A 70 -32.06 -5.51 -1.40
N LEU A 71 -31.32 -6.36 -2.13
CA LEU A 71 -29.86 -6.33 -2.17
C LEU A 71 -29.37 -5.03 -2.81
N ALA A 72 -29.96 -4.61 -3.93
CA ALA A 72 -29.67 -3.33 -4.57
C ALA A 72 -29.96 -2.15 -3.65
N ARG A 73 -31.12 -2.10 -2.96
CA ARG A 73 -31.40 -1.05 -1.95
C ARG A 73 -30.39 -1.05 -0.81
N ARG A 74 -29.96 -2.23 -0.33
CA ARG A 74 -28.98 -2.34 0.76
C ARG A 74 -27.58 -1.89 0.31
N VAL A 75 -27.17 -2.22 -0.90
CA VAL A 75 -25.92 -1.76 -1.51
C VAL A 75 -25.96 -0.23 -1.70
N THR A 76 -27.06 0.33 -2.20
CA THR A 76 -27.23 1.77 -2.36
C THR A 76 -27.20 2.51 -1.02
N MET A 77 -27.88 1.99 0.02
CA MET A 77 -27.86 2.60 1.35
C MET A 77 -26.48 2.51 2.02
N ASN A 78 -25.77 1.39 1.85
CA ASN A 78 -24.39 1.28 2.32
C ASN A 78 -23.48 2.26 1.58
N SER A 79 -23.57 2.33 0.24
CA SER A 79 -22.80 3.30 -0.56
C SER A 79 -23.05 4.74 -0.11
N GLN A 80 -24.30 5.13 0.11
CA GLN A 80 -24.64 6.46 0.65
C GLN A 80 -24.07 6.71 2.06
N THR A 81 -24.00 5.68 2.90
CA THR A 81 -23.40 5.77 4.24
C THR A 81 -21.87 5.96 4.15
N HIS A 82 -21.22 5.30 3.19
CA HIS A 82 -19.79 5.43 2.94
C HIS A 82 -19.43 6.77 2.28
N ASP A 83 -20.27 7.31 1.39
CA ASP A 83 -20.11 8.67 0.86
C ASP A 83 -20.25 9.72 1.96
N LYS A 84 -21.16 9.50 2.91
CA LYS A 84 -21.27 10.33 4.14
C LYS A 84 -20.05 10.19 5.03
N THR A 85 -19.45 9.00 5.13
CA THR A 85 -18.19 8.79 5.87
C THR A 85 -17.04 9.54 5.20
N LEU A 86 -16.90 9.50 3.87
CA LEU A 86 -15.93 10.31 3.14
C LEU A 86 -16.16 11.82 3.33
N ALA A 87 -17.41 12.27 3.23
CA ALA A 87 -17.76 13.68 3.48
C ALA A 87 -17.41 14.11 4.91
N LYS A 88 -17.67 13.25 5.89
CA LYS A 88 -17.29 13.46 7.29
C LYS A 88 -15.77 13.51 7.47
N ILE A 89 -15.02 12.66 6.77
CA ILE A 89 -13.57 12.67 6.78
C ILE A 89 -13.04 13.98 6.17
N ARG A 90 -13.58 14.39 5.00
CA ARG A 90 -13.22 15.68 4.37
C ARG A 90 -13.54 16.87 5.28
N ALA A 91 -14.69 16.85 5.96
CA ALA A 91 -15.04 17.90 6.91
C ALA A 91 -14.11 17.94 8.14
N ILE A 92 -13.66 16.78 8.62
CA ILE A 92 -12.67 16.70 9.70
C ILE A 92 -11.31 17.21 9.23
N LEU A 93 -10.90 16.86 8.01
CA LEU A 93 -9.65 17.35 7.42
C LEU A 93 -9.68 18.87 7.18
N ALA A 94 -10.82 19.41 6.74
CA ALA A 94 -10.99 20.86 6.60
C ALA A 94 -10.80 21.60 7.93
N LYS A 95 -11.27 21.02 9.06
CA LYS A 95 -11.01 21.56 10.41
C LYS A 95 -9.55 21.43 10.84
N ALA A 96 -8.83 20.45 10.29
CA ALA A 96 -7.40 20.28 10.57
C ALA A 96 -6.52 21.28 9.81
N GLU A 97 -6.99 21.74 8.65
CA GLU A 97 -6.31 22.71 7.79
C GLU A 97 -6.68 24.16 8.09
N ASP A 98 -7.63 24.39 9.00
CA ASP A 98 -8.04 25.74 9.43
C ASP A 98 -6.86 26.46 10.10
N PRO A 99 -6.46 27.67 9.63
CA PRO A 99 -5.40 28.47 10.24
C PRO A 99 -5.64 28.83 11.71
N ALA A 100 -6.90 28.80 12.16
CA ALA A 100 -7.28 29.06 13.55
C ALA A 100 -7.12 27.83 14.46
N ALA A 101 -6.92 26.62 13.91
CA ALA A 101 -6.74 25.42 14.71
C ALA A 101 -5.36 25.42 15.37
N SER A 102 -5.31 25.16 16.68
CA SER A 102 -4.02 24.97 17.35
C SER A 102 -3.28 23.74 16.79
N PRO A 103 -1.95 23.68 16.87
CA PRO A 103 -1.18 22.52 16.40
C PRO A 103 -1.64 21.20 17.02
N GLU A 104 -2.14 21.22 18.26
CA GLU A 104 -2.61 20.05 18.97
C GLU A 104 -4.00 19.58 18.51
N GLU A 105 -4.87 20.52 18.16
CA GLU A 105 -6.22 20.27 17.63
C GLU A 105 -6.18 19.82 16.17
N ALA A 106 -5.38 20.49 15.32
CA ALA A 106 -5.15 20.07 13.94
C ALA A 106 -4.65 18.62 13.90
N GLN A 107 -3.72 18.28 14.79
CA GLN A 107 -3.24 16.92 14.96
C GLN A 107 -4.34 15.94 15.39
N ALA A 108 -5.24 16.33 16.30
CA ALA A 108 -6.37 15.49 16.73
C ALA A 108 -7.38 15.23 15.59
N TYR A 109 -7.63 16.24 14.75
CA TYR A 109 -8.50 16.09 13.58
C TYR A 109 -7.87 15.17 12.53
N PHE A 110 -6.59 15.34 12.21
CA PHE A 110 -5.86 14.39 11.34
C PHE A 110 -5.88 12.96 11.91
N ALA A 111 -5.74 12.81 13.24
CA ALA A 111 -5.86 11.52 13.89
C ALA A 111 -7.23 10.90 13.59
N LYS A 112 -8.31 11.59 13.94
CA LYS A 112 -9.69 11.12 13.76
C LYS A 112 -10.02 10.79 12.30
N ALA A 113 -9.53 11.58 11.36
CA ALA A 113 -9.71 11.34 9.93
C ALA A 113 -9.06 10.01 9.50
N ALA A 114 -7.87 9.70 10.00
CA ALA A 114 -7.16 8.49 9.60
C ALA A 114 -7.68 7.20 10.27
N ASP A 115 -8.27 7.24 11.48
CA ASP A 115 -9.04 6.09 12.02
C ASP A 115 -10.29 5.79 11.18
N LEU A 116 -11.07 6.83 10.88
CA LEU A 116 -12.26 6.68 10.04
C LEU A 116 -11.88 6.13 8.65
N MET A 117 -10.74 6.55 8.10
CA MET A 117 -10.20 5.99 6.85
C MET A 117 -9.74 4.54 6.98
N SER A 118 -9.20 4.13 8.13
CA SER A 118 -8.79 2.74 8.36
C SER A 118 -9.98 1.80 8.30
N LYS A 119 -11.04 2.13 9.04
CA LYS A 119 -12.31 1.39 9.04
C LYS A 119 -12.98 1.46 7.68
N TYR A 120 -13.02 2.64 7.07
CA TYR A 120 -13.54 2.83 5.72
C TYR A 120 -12.84 1.94 4.69
N GLY A 121 -11.51 1.79 4.72
CA GLY A 121 -10.80 0.94 3.75
C GLY A 121 -11.22 -0.53 3.81
N ILE A 122 -11.38 -1.07 5.02
CA ILE A 122 -11.83 -2.46 5.22
C ILE A 122 -13.32 -2.61 4.89
N GLU A 123 -14.16 -1.70 5.35
CA GLU A 123 -15.59 -1.69 5.03
C GLU A 123 -15.83 -1.62 3.52
N ARG A 124 -15.04 -0.83 2.80
CA ARG A 124 -15.10 -0.73 1.34
C ARG A 124 -14.63 -1.98 0.64
N ALA A 125 -13.60 -2.65 1.16
CA ALA A 125 -13.19 -3.94 0.65
C ALA A 125 -14.31 -4.99 0.80
N MET A 126 -14.97 -5.04 1.96
CA MET A 126 -16.06 -5.99 2.23
C MET A 126 -17.34 -5.64 1.48
N LEU A 127 -17.62 -4.36 1.23
CA LEU A 127 -18.74 -3.93 0.39
C LEU A 127 -18.49 -4.30 -1.07
N ALA A 128 -17.26 -4.07 -1.56
CA ALA A 128 -16.89 -4.36 -2.95
C ALA A 128 -16.92 -5.86 -3.29
N GLU A 129 -16.77 -6.74 -2.30
CA GLU A 129 -16.99 -8.18 -2.49
C GLU A 129 -18.43 -8.51 -2.93
N LYS A 130 -19.40 -7.76 -2.39
CA LYS A 130 -20.82 -7.93 -2.75
C LYS A 130 -21.25 -7.05 -3.92
N ALA A 131 -20.53 -5.96 -4.15
CA ALA A 131 -20.85 -4.88 -5.07
C ALA A 131 -19.56 -4.29 -5.68
N PRO A 132 -18.94 -4.96 -6.67
CA PRO A 132 -17.62 -4.59 -7.20
C PRO A 132 -17.51 -3.17 -7.76
N GLU A 133 -18.63 -2.56 -8.13
CA GLU A 133 -18.70 -1.18 -8.61
C GLU A 133 -18.34 -0.15 -7.54
N THR A 134 -18.40 -0.53 -6.26
CA THR A 134 -18.17 0.39 -5.15
C THR A 134 -16.71 0.74 -5.02
N ASP A 135 -15.75 -0.16 -5.25
CA ASP A 135 -14.32 0.15 -5.14
C ASP A 135 -13.53 -0.61 -6.21
N LYS A 136 -12.85 0.13 -7.08
CA LYS A 136 -12.27 -0.43 -8.32
C LYS A 136 -10.74 -0.40 -8.30
N PRO A 137 -10.09 -1.38 -8.94
CA PRO A 137 -8.65 -1.29 -9.22
C PRO A 137 -8.32 -0.06 -10.05
N ALA A 138 -7.40 0.76 -9.56
CA ALA A 138 -6.98 2.00 -10.20
C ALA A 138 -5.46 2.20 -10.10
N GLN A 139 -4.99 3.27 -10.71
CA GLN A 139 -3.60 3.69 -10.66
C GLN A 139 -3.51 5.21 -10.51
N ARG A 140 -2.51 5.68 -9.75
CA ARG A 140 -2.22 7.11 -9.61
C ARG A 140 -0.74 7.39 -9.76
N VAL A 141 -0.44 8.58 -10.28
CA VAL A 141 0.93 9.02 -10.55
C VAL A 141 1.20 10.30 -9.76
N LEU A 142 2.28 10.29 -8.98
CA LEU A 142 2.77 11.45 -8.25
C LEU A 142 4.17 11.82 -8.73
N TYR A 143 4.46 13.12 -8.79
CA TYR A 143 5.79 13.64 -9.05
C TYR A 143 6.37 14.20 -7.75
N ILE A 144 7.32 13.47 -7.18
CA ILE A 144 7.98 13.87 -5.94
C ILE A 144 9.19 14.75 -6.31
N LYS A 145 9.15 16.01 -5.86
CA LYS A 145 10.17 17.04 -6.10
C LYS A 145 10.84 17.45 -4.78
N GLY A 146 11.91 18.26 -4.87
CA GLY A 146 12.59 18.86 -3.71
C GLY A 146 13.75 18.03 -3.14
N THR A 147 14.07 18.22 -1.86
CA THR A 147 15.18 17.55 -1.17
C THR A 147 14.79 16.15 -0.69
N TYR A 148 15.79 15.30 -0.43
CA TYR A 148 15.58 13.93 0.07
C TYR A 148 14.65 13.08 -0.82
N LEU A 149 14.67 13.29 -2.14
CA LEU A 149 13.75 12.69 -3.11
C LEU A 149 13.50 11.19 -2.90
N LEU A 150 14.58 10.41 -2.78
CA LEU A 150 14.47 8.96 -2.59
C LEU A 150 13.86 8.60 -1.25
N ASP A 151 14.16 9.35 -0.18
CA ASP A 151 13.63 9.10 1.16
C ASP A 151 12.12 9.38 1.21
N ARG A 152 11.67 10.49 0.60
CA ARG A 152 10.24 10.82 0.41
C ARG A 152 9.54 9.73 -0.41
N THR A 153 10.17 9.28 -1.50
CA THR A 153 9.63 8.21 -2.36
C THR A 153 9.53 6.87 -1.63
N PHE A 154 10.53 6.53 -0.81
CA PHE A 154 10.50 5.29 -0.03
C PHE A 154 9.50 5.35 1.12
N LEU A 155 9.20 6.52 1.68
CA LEU A 155 8.11 6.66 2.64
C LEU A 155 6.78 6.32 1.99
N LEU A 156 6.45 6.92 0.85
CA LEU A 156 5.23 6.61 0.10
C LEU A 156 5.17 5.13 -0.30
N GLY A 157 6.28 4.57 -0.81
CA GLY A 157 6.36 3.15 -1.15
C GLY A 157 6.13 2.21 0.04
N SER A 158 6.60 2.58 1.23
CA SER A 158 6.33 1.82 2.46
C SER A 158 4.87 1.88 2.89
N ILE A 159 4.22 3.05 2.76
CA ILE A 159 2.78 3.22 3.04
C ILE A 159 1.96 2.38 2.07
N VAL A 160 2.22 2.51 0.76
CA VAL A 160 1.53 1.75 -0.28
C VAL A 160 1.65 0.25 -0.03
N LYS A 161 2.86 -0.23 0.29
CA LYS A 161 3.09 -1.64 0.59
C LYS A 161 2.37 -2.11 1.86
N ALA A 162 2.32 -1.28 2.91
CA ALA A 162 1.66 -1.64 4.16
C ALA A 162 0.13 -1.76 4.00
N LEU A 163 -0.45 -1.04 3.03
CA LEU A 163 -1.88 -1.05 2.70
C LEU A 163 -2.22 -2.04 1.56
N GLY A 164 -1.35 -2.98 1.23
CA GLY A 164 -1.59 -4.00 0.20
C GLY A 164 -1.45 -3.54 -1.27
N GLY A 165 -0.98 -2.32 -1.51
CA GLY A 165 -0.79 -1.79 -2.86
C GLY A 165 0.55 -2.17 -3.51
N GLN A 166 0.66 -1.92 -4.81
CA GLN A 166 1.91 -2.05 -5.58
C GLN A 166 2.42 -0.68 -6.03
N SER A 167 3.72 -0.54 -6.22
CA SER A 167 4.29 0.71 -6.73
C SER A 167 5.56 0.53 -7.53
N ILE A 168 5.80 1.48 -8.42
CA ILE A 168 7.00 1.59 -9.24
C ILE A 168 7.43 3.05 -9.30
N ARG A 169 8.74 3.29 -9.42
CA ARG A 169 9.30 4.63 -9.51
C ARG A 169 10.30 4.75 -10.64
N TRP A 170 10.42 5.95 -11.18
CA TRP A 170 11.46 6.34 -12.12
C TRP A 170 12.09 7.64 -11.68
N ARG A 171 13.40 7.76 -11.92
CA ARG A 171 14.06 9.06 -11.90
C ARG A 171 13.88 9.68 -13.28
N VAL A 172 13.21 10.82 -13.34
CA VAL A 172 12.93 11.53 -14.60
C VAL A 172 13.48 12.95 -14.52
N TYR A 173 13.93 13.48 -15.66
CA TYR A 173 14.38 14.87 -15.75
C TYR A 173 13.18 15.76 -16.05
N ASP A 174 12.90 16.71 -15.17
CA ASP A 174 11.85 17.70 -15.33
C ASP A 174 12.41 18.93 -16.05
N ARG A 175 11.97 19.15 -17.30
CA ARG A 175 12.50 20.22 -18.15
C ARG A 175 12.10 21.61 -17.65
N GLU A 176 10.92 21.74 -17.03
CA GLU A 176 10.44 23.03 -16.52
C GLU A 176 11.24 23.49 -15.31
N SER A 177 11.57 22.57 -14.40
CA SER A 177 12.35 22.90 -13.20
C SER A 177 13.86 22.74 -13.36
N GLY A 178 14.33 22.18 -14.49
CA GLY A 178 15.74 21.87 -14.74
C GLY A 178 16.35 20.86 -13.77
N LYS A 179 15.52 20.06 -13.08
CA LYS A 179 15.94 19.18 -11.97
C LYS A 179 15.41 17.76 -12.17
N TYR A 180 16.13 16.79 -11.61
CA TYR A 180 15.61 15.43 -11.53
C TYR A 180 14.50 15.33 -10.47
N VAL A 181 13.42 14.67 -10.81
CA VAL A 181 12.29 14.35 -9.92
C VAL A 181 12.05 12.84 -9.88
N GLN A 182 11.28 12.37 -8.92
CA GLN A 182 10.84 10.97 -8.86
C GLN A 182 9.40 10.89 -9.35
N LYS A 183 9.20 10.24 -10.50
CA LYS A 183 7.87 9.83 -10.94
C LYS A 183 7.52 8.55 -10.19
N PHE A 184 6.50 8.59 -9.36
CA PHE A 184 6.03 7.46 -8.57
C PHE A 184 4.64 7.06 -9.04
N LYS A 185 4.46 5.80 -9.42
CA LYS A 185 3.17 5.26 -9.82
C LYS A 185 2.77 4.17 -8.84
N MET A 186 1.56 4.29 -8.30
CA MET A 186 0.98 3.33 -7.37
C MET A 186 -0.27 2.71 -7.95
N TYR A 187 -0.53 1.49 -7.50
CA TYR A 187 -1.61 0.63 -7.91
C TYR A 187 -2.28 0.10 -6.66
N GLY A 188 -3.60 0.12 -6.67
CA GLY A 188 -4.43 -0.26 -5.54
C GLY A 188 -5.88 -0.04 -5.91
N TYR A 189 -6.76 -0.30 -4.96
CA TYR A 189 -8.15 0.11 -5.07
C TYR A 189 -8.28 1.61 -4.75
N GLU A 190 -9.29 2.29 -5.29
CA GLU A 190 -9.46 3.73 -5.16
C GLU A 190 -9.42 4.19 -3.69
N SER A 191 -10.13 3.47 -2.81
CA SER A 191 -10.14 3.75 -1.36
C SER A 191 -8.74 3.70 -0.72
N MET A 192 -7.94 2.71 -1.11
CA MET A 192 -6.57 2.51 -0.63
C MET A 192 -5.63 3.61 -1.17
N LEU A 193 -5.79 3.98 -2.44
CA LEU A 193 -4.98 5.03 -3.07
C LEU A 193 -5.21 6.39 -2.40
N GLU A 194 -6.46 6.72 -2.08
CA GLU A 194 -6.78 7.95 -1.33
C GLU A 194 -6.14 7.95 0.05
N ARG A 195 -6.32 6.84 0.79
CA ARG A 195 -5.73 6.68 2.12
C ARG A 195 -4.20 6.81 2.09
N ALA A 196 -3.54 6.25 1.09
CA ALA A 196 -2.09 6.34 0.93
C ALA A 196 -1.61 7.80 0.72
N GLU A 197 -2.34 8.61 -0.06
CA GLU A 197 -1.99 10.01 -0.31
C GLU A 197 -2.15 10.88 0.93
N MET A 198 -3.28 10.75 1.64
CA MET A 198 -3.51 11.51 2.87
C MET A 198 -2.48 11.16 3.95
N LEU A 199 -2.22 9.87 4.16
CA LEU A 199 -1.20 9.41 5.10
C LEU A 199 0.18 9.92 4.70
N TYR A 200 0.51 9.88 3.42
CA TYR A 200 1.80 10.36 2.94
C TYR A 200 2.01 11.85 3.23
N THR A 201 1.03 12.71 2.95
CA THR A 201 1.14 14.15 3.22
C THR A 201 1.34 14.44 4.71
N SER A 202 0.52 13.84 5.57
CA SER A 202 0.63 14.01 7.04
C SER A 202 1.96 13.47 7.59
N LEU A 203 2.34 12.25 7.22
CA LEU A 203 3.56 11.62 7.72
C LEU A 203 4.81 12.32 7.22
N LEU A 204 4.77 12.90 6.02
CA LEU A 204 5.88 13.67 5.49
C LEU A 204 6.10 14.94 6.30
N LEU A 205 5.03 15.65 6.68
CA LEU A 205 5.12 16.82 7.56
C LEU A 205 5.71 16.44 8.92
N GLN A 206 5.19 15.38 9.55
CA GLN A 206 5.70 14.86 10.81
C GLN A 206 7.19 14.46 10.71
N ALA A 207 7.57 13.78 9.63
CA ALA A 207 8.95 13.37 9.38
C ALA A 207 9.89 14.58 9.30
N PHE A 208 9.54 15.60 8.50
CA PHE A 208 10.38 16.79 8.36
C PHE A 208 10.47 17.60 9.65
N ASN A 209 9.39 17.69 10.42
CA ASN A 209 9.40 18.38 11.71
C ASN A 209 10.25 17.63 12.75
N GLY A 210 10.07 16.32 12.89
CA GLY A 210 10.88 15.50 13.79
C GLY A 210 12.37 15.52 13.43
N MET A 211 12.69 15.44 12.13
CA MET A 211 14.07 15.45 11.64
C MET A 211 14.80 16.77 11.95
N LYS A 212 14.09 17.91 11.94
CA LYS A 212 14.67 19.23 12.30
C LYS A 212 15.13 19.28 13.77
N GLN A 213 14.48 18.51 14.65
CA GLN A 213 14.83 18.45 16.06
C GLN A 213 16.02 17.53 16.36
N GLY A 214 16.39 16.67 15.40
CA GLY A 214 17.55 15.80 15.53
C GLY A 214 18.87 16.56 15.66
N ARG A 215 19.81 15.99 16.42
CA ARG A 215 21.14 16.55 16.67
C ARG A 215 22.20 15.52 16.26
N PRO A 216 22.89 15.71 15.12
CA PRO A 216 24.00 14.85 14.73
C PRO A 216 25.12 14.85 15.78
N GLN A 217 25.88 13.76 15.85
CA GLN A 217 27.05 13.71 16.72
C GLN A 217 28.14 14.70 16.25
N PRO A 218 29.02 15.18 17.14
CA PRO A 218 30.17 16.00 16.72
C PRO A 218 30.97 15.31 15.60
N GLY A 219 31.23 16.03 14.51
CA GLY A 219 31.92 15.49 13.33
C GLY A 219 31.05 14.64 12.38
N GLU A 220 29.77 14.38 12.70
CA GLU A 220 28.86 13.67 11.82
C GLU A 220 28.28 14.59 10.73
N SER A 221 28.24 14.10 9.49
CA SER A 221 27.54 14.78 8.41
C SER A 221 26.03 14.86 8.70
N THR A 222 25.51 16.08 8.82
CA THR A 222 24.06 16.36 8.96
C THR A 222 23.22 15.66 7.91
N THR A 223 23.69 15.57 6.66
CA THR A 223 22.97 14.87 5.60
C THR A 223 22.91 13.36 5.83
N SER A 224 23.99 12.76 6.33
CA SER A 224 24.03 11.32 6.64
C SER A 224 23.11 10.99 7.81
N TYR A 225 23.19 11.76 8.89
CA TYR A 225 22.27 11.70 10.03
C TYR A 225 20.80 11.77 9.57
N ARG A 226 20.44 12.78 8.77
CA ARG A 226 19.06 13.02 8.30
C ARG A 226 18.54 11.90 7.40
N LYS A 227 19.36 11.34 6.51
CA LYS A 227 18.97 10.18 5.68
C LYS A 227 18.76 8.92 6.52
N ALA A 228 19.62 8.69 7.51
CA ALA A 228 19.44 7.60 8.47
C ALA A 228 18.14 7.79 9.28
N TRP A 229 17.88 9.02 9.74
CA TRP A 229 16.67 9.42 10.45
C TRP A 229 15.40 9.13 9.65
N LEU A 230 15.30 9.60 8.40
CA LEU A 230 14.13 9.34 7.55
C LEU A 230 13.93 7.83 7.30
N THR A 231 15.01 7.07 7.26
CA THR A 231 14.96 5.61 7.08
C THR A 231 14.40 4.90 8.31
N GLY A 232 14.83 5.30 9.51
CA GLY A 232 14.27 4.80 10.78
C GLY A 232 12.80 5.15 10.93
N PHE A 233 12.44 6.42 10.69
CA PHE A 233 11.05 6.89 10.75
C PHE A 233 10.13 6.07 9.86
N ARG A 234 10.51 5.91 8.59
CA ARG A 234 9.78 5.08 7.62
C ARG A 234 9.63 3.63 8.09
N TYR A 235 10.67 3.06 8.70
CA TYR A 235 10.66 1.66 9.14
C TYR A 235 9.64 1.43 10.27
N ALA A 236 9.66 2.29 11.28
CA ALA A 236 8.69 2.24 12.38
C ALA A 236 7.26 2.46 11.89
N VAL A 237 7.03 3.47 11.04
CA VAL A 237 5.72 3.75 10.44
C VAL A 237 5.19 2.54 9.67
N LYS A 238 6.02 1.93 8.80
CA LYS A 238 5.63 0.75 8.03
C LYS A 238 5.16 -0.39 8.93
N LYS A 239 5.97 -0.74 9.94
CA LYS A 239 5.63 -1.81 10.89
C LYS A 239 4.33 -1.54 11.63
N ARG A 240 4.10 -0.29 12.03
CA ARG A 240 2.90 0.09 12.76
C ARG A 240 1.65 0.10 11.87
N LEU A 241 1.77 0.50 10.61
CA LEU A 241 0.68 0.38 9.63
C LEU A 241 0.35 -1.10 9.39
N GLU A 242 1.34 -1.95 9.15
CA GLU A 242 1.12 -3.40 8.96
C GLU A 242 0.42 -4.02 10.17
N ARG A 243 0.81 -3.64 11.39
CA ARG A 243 0.14 -4.10 12.62
C ARG A 243 -1.29 -3.55 12.75
N ALA A 244 -1.51 -2.29 12.39
CA ALA A 244 -2.84 -1.69 12.45
C ALA A 244 -3.81 -2.36 11.47
N GLU A 245 -3.35 -2.68 10.25
CA GLU A 245 -4.15 -3.44 9.29
C GLU A 245 -4.48 -4.84 9.81
N GLN A 246 -3.50 -5.54 10.41
CA GLN A 246 -3.74 -6.87 11.00
C GLN A 246 -4.81 -6.83 12.09
N VAL A 247 -4.71 -5.89 13.03
CA VAL A 247 -5.71 -5.71 14.10
C VAL A 247 -7.08 -5.39 13.52
N ALA A 248 -7.15 -4.52 12.52
CA ALA A 248 -8.42 -4.12 11.94
C ALA A 248 -9.08 -5.25 11.12
N VAL A 249 -8.28 -6.16 10.53
CA VAL A 249 -8.78 -7.41 9.93
C VAL A 249 -9.34 -8.35 10.99
N GLU A 250 -8.62 -8.56 12.08
CA GLU A 250 -9.08 -9.39 13.20
C GLU A 250 -10.40 -8.85 13.80
N GLU A 251 -10.49 -7.54 14.03
CA GLU A 251 -11.71 -6.87 14.52
C GLU A 251 -12.88 -7.02 13.54
N ALA A 252 -12.63 -6.88 12.24
CA ALA A 252 -13.67 -7.05 11.23
C ALA A 252 -14.19 -8.48 11.19
N ASP A 253 -13.30 -9.48 11.26
CA ASP A 253 -13.65 -10.90 11.24
C ASP A 253 -14.52 -11.31 12.43
N LEU A 254 -14.31 -10.73 13.61
CA LEU A 254 -15.16 -10.96 14.79
C LEU A 254 -16.62 -10.50 14.59
N THR A 255 -16.86 -9.57 13.66
CA THR A 255 -18.20 -9.01 13.39
C THR A 255 -18.89 -9.65 12.18
N LEU A 256 -18.23 -10.59 11.49
CA LEU A 256 -18.78 -11.20 10.29
C LEU A 256 -19.88 -12.22 10.62
N PRO A 257 -21.00 -12.23 9.87
CA PRO A 257 -21.97 -13.31 9.94
C PRO A 257 -21.34 -14.65 9.55
N GLY A 258 -21.73 -15.74 10.23
CA GLY A 258 -21.28 -17.09 9.93
C GLY A 258 -21.47 -17.45 8.46
N GLY A 259 -20.43 -18.03 7.84
CA GLY A 259 -20.40 -18.39 6.41
C GLY A 259 -19.94 -17.28 5.46
N SER A 260 -19.61 -16.09 5.96
CA SER A 260 -18.96 -15.05 5.14
C SER A 260 -17.49 -15.41 4.89
N ALA A 261 -16.95 -15.02 3.72
CA ALA A 261 -15.51 -15.06 3.49
C ALA A 261 -14.81 -14.17 4.53
N SER A 262 -13.67 -14.64 5.08
CA SER A 262 -12.90 -13.82 6.01
C SER A 262 -12.37 -12.57 5.32
N THR A 263 -12.30 -11.47 6.07
CA THR A 263 -11.73 -10.20 5.63
C THR A 263 -10.32 -10.39 5.12
N ALA A 264 -9.53 -11.23 5.79
CA ALA A 264 -8.18 -11.60 5.36
C ALA A 264 -8.15 -12.20 3.94
N LEU A 265 -9.10 -13.08 3.61
CA LEU A 265 -9.18 -13.71 2.29
C LEU A 265 -9.56 -12.68 1.21
N VAL A 266 -10.54 -11.83 1.48
CA VAL A 266 -10.97 -10.76 0.56
C VAL A 266 -9.82 -9.80 0.25
N LEU A 267 -9.08 -9.37 1.28
CA LEU A 267 -7.92 -8.50 1.09
C LEU A 267 -6.81 -9.21 0.30
N ALA A 268 -6.52 -10.48 0.58
CA ALA A 268 -5.53 -11.25 -0.18
C ALA A 268 -5.88 -11.35 -1.68
N GLN A 269 -7.14 -11.64 -2.01
CA GLN A 269 -7.60 -11.69 -3.40
C GLN A 269 -7.50 -10.34 -4.12
N ARG A 270 -7.78 -9.24 -3.39
CA ARG A 270 -7.61 -7.88 -3.89
C ARG A 270 -6.14 -7.56 -4.15
N GLU A 271 -5.23 -7.94 -3.24
CA GLU A 271 -3.79 -7.79 -3.45
C GLU A 271 -3.30 -8.57 -4.68
N ASP A 272 -3.79 -9.80 -4.88
CA ASP A 272 -3.46 -10.63 -6.04
C ASP A 272 -3.95 -10.02 -7.35
N THR A 273 -5.16 -9.45 -7.35
CA THR A 273 -5.71 -8.70 -8.49
C THR A 273 -4.80 -7.53 -8.87
N ILE A 274 -4.40 -6.72 -7.88
CA ILE A 274 -3.49 -5.58 -8.10
C ILE A 274 -2.11 -6.06 -8.57
N ARG A 275 -1.61 -7.16 -8.01
CA ARG A 275 -0.32 -7.77 -8.40
C ARG A 275 -0.34 -8.25 -9.85
N ALA A 276 -1.43 -8.86 -10.30
CA ALA A 276 -1.62 -9.29 -11.68
C ALA A 276 -1.60 -8.08 -12.64
N ILE A 277 -2.37 -7.03 -12.34
CA ILE A 277 -2.39 -5.77 -13.12
C ILE A 277 -0.98 -5.16 -13.18
N PHE A 278 -0.29 -5.09 -12.04
CA PHE A 278 1.05 -4.52 -11.95
C PHE A 278 2.07 -5.31 -12.79
N THR A 279 2.04 -6.64 -12.69
CA THR A 279 2.98 -7.52 -13.40
C THR A 279 2.74 -7.48 -14.91
N ALA A 280 1.49 -7.44 -15.35
CA ALA A 280 1.14 -7.30 -16.76
C ALA A 280 1.64 -5.97 -17.35
N GLN A 281 1.54 -4.87 -16.61
CA GLN A 281 2.00 -3.55 -17.07
C GLN A 281 3.53 -3.36 -16.95
N HIS A 282 4.19 -4.06 -16.02
CA HIS A 282 5.63 -3.90 -15.75
C HIS A 282 6.38 -5.23 -15.70
N PRO A 283 6.40 -6.03 -16.79
CA PRO A 283 7.00 -7.36 -16.78
C PRO A 283 8.52 -7.38 -16.53
N LYS A 284 9.19 -6.22 -16.67
CA LYS A 284 10.64 -6.06 -16.49
C LYS A 284 11.02 -5.27 -15.23
N VAL A 285 10.05 -5.01 -14.33
CA VAL A 285 10.32 -4.29 -13.09
C VAL A 285 11.32 -5.05 -12.24
N ARG A 286 12.21 -4.31 -11.57
CA ARG A 286 13.19 -4.87 -10.64
C ARG A 286 12.94 -4.33 -9.24
N PRO A 287 13.22 -5.12 -8.19
CA PRO A 287 13.23 -4.62 -6.83
C PRO A 287 14.17 -3.43 -6.69
N ALA A 288 13.79 -2.47 -5.84
CA ALA A 288 14.67 -1.37 -5.49
C ALA A 288 15.95 -1.88 -4.83
N ALA A 289 17.11 -1.39 -5.26
CA ALA A 289 18.38 -1.71 -4.61
C ALA A 289 18.34 -1.30 -3.12
N LYS A 290 18.92 -2.16 -2.26
CA LYS A 290 19.13 -1.83 -0.85
C LYS A 290 20.08 -0.63 -0.76
N ARG A 291 19.79 0.29 0.15
CA ARG A 291 20.66 1.44 0.43
C ARG A 291 21.44 1.17 1.70
N ASN A 292 22.76 1.27 1.62
CA ASN A 292 23.63 1.29 2.79
C ASN A 292 23.77 2.73 3.24
N LEU A 293 22.98 3.12 4.24
CA LEU A 293 23.06 4.44 4.85
C LEU A 293 23.93 4.36 6.11
N ARG A 294 24.75 5.39 6.28
CA ARG A 294 25.54 5.61 7.48
C ARG A 294 24.93 6.77 8.26
N GLY A 295 25.12 6.78 9.56
CA GLY A 295 24.69 7.87 10.43
C GLY A 295 23.91 7.39 11.64
N SER A 296 24.00 8.15 12.72
CA SER A 296 23.43 7.84 14.03
C SER A 296 21.91 8.05 14.09
N GLY A 297 21.37 8.87 13.18
CA GLY A 297 19.97 9.33 13.24
C GLY A 297 18.91 8.25 13.06
N TRP A 298 19.26 7.02 12.66
CA TRP A 298 18.26 5.95 12.47
C TRP A 298 17.41 5.72 13.72
N ARG A 299 18.04 5.68 14.91
CA ARG A 299 17.33 5.41 16.17
C ARG A 299 16.36 6.54 16.53
N ASP A 300 16.78 7.79 16.34
CA ASP A 300 15.92 8.95 16.58
C ASP A 300 14.73 8.99 15.61
N GLY A 301 14.98 8.62 14.35
CA GLY A 301 13.94 8.44 13.35
C GLY A 301 12.95 7.36 13.73
N ASP A 302 13.44 6.19 14.14
CA ASP A 302 12.61 5.06 14.57
C ASP A 302 11.73 5.44 15.77
N LEU A 303 12.31 6.06 16.81
CA LEU A 303 11.57 6.56 17.98
C LEU A 303 10.52 7.63 17.61
N ALA A 304 10.82 8.51 16.65
CA ALA A 304 9.84 9.45 16.13
C ALA A 304 8.72 8.72 15.35
N GLY A 305 9.07 7.75 14.51
CA GLY A 305 8.10 6.95 13.75
C GLY A 305 7.23 6.04 14.63
N GLN A 306 7.72 5.61 15.79
CA GLN A 306 6.94 4.89 16.80
C GLN A 306 5.88 5.78 17.47
N ARG A 307 6.16 7.08 17.56
CA ARG A 307 5.24 8.10 18.11
C ARG A 307 4.40 8.80 17.06
N ALA A 308 4.73 8.62 15.78
CA ALA A 308 4.02 9.24 14.67
C ALA A 308 2.53 8.95 14.74
N ASP A 309 1.74 9.94 14.38
CA ASP A 309 0.32 9.74 14.30
C ASP A 309 -0.02 9.08 12.97
N LEU A 310 -0.59 7.88 13.06
CA LEU A 310 -1.08 7.11 11.92
C LEU A 310 -2.60 7.25 11.75
N GLY A 311 -3.26 8.00 12.62
CA GLY A 311 -4.71 8.08 12.70
C GLY A 311 -5.35 7.43 13.93
N SER A 312 -4.63 6.66 14.73
CA SER A 312 -5.25 5.70 15.66
C SER A 312 -5.05 5.99 17.14
N LYS A 313 -3.97 6.69 17.53
CA LYS A 313 -3.46 6.65 18.91
C LYS A 313 -4.33 7.38 19.94
N ARG A 314 -4.99 8.49 19.59
CA ARG A 314 -5.80 9.27 20.55
C ARG A 314 -7.21 8.73 20.77
N LEU A 315 -7.71 7.84 19.90
CA LEU A 315 -9.06 7.30 20.02
C LEU A 315 -9.16 6.12 21.00
N ASN A 316 -8.09 5.34 21.17
CA ASN A 316 -8.07 4.31 22.21
C ASN A 316 -8.06 4.90 23.62
N ASP A 317 -7.40 6.05 23.80
CA ASP A 317 -7.42 6.77 25.08
C ASP A 317 -8.79 7.42 25.31
N ALA A 318 -9.39 8.04 24.28
CA ALA A 318 -10.75 8.60 24.37
C ALA A 318 -11.83 7.52 24.57
N ARG A 319 -11.69 6.34 23.95
CA ARG A 319 -12.60 5.20 24.12
C ARG A 319 -12.44 4.55 25.50
N LYS A 320 -11.22 4.45 26.04
CA LYS A 320 -10.98 4.01 27.42
C LYS A 320 -11.56 4.98 28.44
N SER A 321 -11.40 6.29 28.23
CA SER A 321 -12.00 7.31 29.10
C SER A 321 -13.54 7.28 29.05
N ALA A 322 -14.13 7.04 27.87
CA ALA A 322 -15.58 6.93 27.70
C ALA A 322 -16.19 5.59 28.17
N LEU A 323 -15.37 4.56 28.40
CA LEU A 323 -15.78 3.27 28.98
C LEU A 323 -15.47 3.18 30.48
N ALA A 324 -14.69 4.13 31.02
CA ALA A 324 -14.33 4.24 32.42
C ALA A 324 -15.10 5.38 33.14
N SER A 325 -16.04 6.02 32.44
CA SER A 325 -17.01 6.98 32.96
C SER A 325 -18.41 6.39 32.86
#